data_AF-A0A3C1L2U4-F1
#
_entry.id   AF-A0A3C1L2U4-F1
#
_cell.length_a   1.000
_cell.length_b   1.000
_cell.length_c   1.000
_cell.angle_alpha   90.00
_cell.angle_beta   90.00
_cell.angle_gamma   90.00
#
_symmetry.space_group_name_H-M   'P 1'
#
loop_
_entity.id
_entity.type
_entity.pdbx_description
1 polymer ?
#
loop_
_entity_poly.entity_id
_entity_poly.type
_entity_poly.pdbx_seq_one_letter_code
_entity_poly.pdbx_strand_id
1 'polypeptide(L)'
;MSLRHVVVVGGTAAEWALTPADQWADRLSELCKVADHAGANWLTVRPFGPGGEPVRTMVQQQVTVGSCAATVQPDDDGRVRLTRAIA
;
A
#
# COMPACT_ATOMS: atom_id res chain seq x y z
N MET A 1 -14.45 -12.70 -14.34
CA MET A 1 -14.17 -11.98 -13.08
C MET A 1 -12.87 -11.21 -13.28
N SER A 2 -12.89 -9.87 -13.23
CA SER A 2 -11.66 -9.06 -13.31
C SER A 2 -11.15 -8.74 -11.91
N LEU A 3 -9.83 -8.78 -11.73
CA LEU A 3 -9.16 -8.30 -10.53
C LEU A 3 -9.39 -6.79 -10.44
N ARG A 4 -10.06 -6.30 -9.38
CA ARG A 4 -10.34 -4.85 -9.24
C ARG A 4 -9.46 -4.15 -8.23
N HIS A 5 -8.96 -4.87 -7.23
CA HIS A 5 -8.21 -4.31 -6.12
C HIS A 5 -7.15 -5.28 -5.63
N VAL A 6 -5.90 -4.83 -5.55
CA VAL A 6 -4.77 -5.54 -4.97
C VAL A 6 -4.45 -4.94 -3.60
N VAL A 7 -4.26 -5.80 -2.59
CA VAL A 7 -3.78 -5.38 -1.27
C VAL A 7 -2.44 -6.07 -1.02
N VAL A 8 -1.42 -5.27 -0.73
CA VAL A 8 -0.07 -5.74 -0.38
C VAL A 8 0.16 -5.43 1.09
N VAL A 9 0.51 -6.46 1.87
CA VAL A 9 0.91 -6.31 3.27
C VAL A 9 2.39 -6.65 3.38
N GLY A 10 3.24 -5.66 3.65
CA GLY A 10 4.69 -5.83 3.60
C GLY A 10 5.48 -4.71 4.28
N GLY A 11 6.59 -5.10 4.92
CA GLY A 11 7.37 -4.24 5.82
C GLY A 11 6.64 -3.90 7.13
N THR A 12 7.40 -3.38 8.08
CA THR A 12 6.91 -2.88 9.37
C THR A 12 6.79 -1.35 9.34
N ALA A 13 5.97 -0.79 10.23
CA ALA A 13 5.86 0.67 10.36
C ALA A 13 7.22 1.34 10.65
N ALA A 14 8.12 0.66 11.37
CA ALA A 14 9.48 1.15 11.64
C ALA A 14 10.34 1.23 10.37
N GLU A 15 10.32 0.18 9.53
CA GLU A 15 11.03 0.19 8.24
C GLU A 15 10.46 1.25 7.29
N TRP A 16 9.14 1.42 7.32
CA TRP A 16 8.46 2.43 6.53
C TRP A 16 8.89 3.84 6.95
N ALA A 17 9.02 4.11 8.26
CA ALA A 17 9.46 5.41 8.80
C ALA A 17 10.87 5.81 8.35
N LEU A 18 11.72 4.82 8.08
CA LEU A 18 13.08 5.01 7.58
C LEU A 18 13.14 5.14 6.05
N THR A 19 12.03 4.90 5.34
CA THR A 19 11.99 4.97 3.88
C THR A 19 11.66 6.41 3.44
N PRO A 20 12.54 7.06 2.68
CA PRO A 20 12.29 8.40 2.12
C PRO A 20 11.07 8.46 1.19
N ALA A 21 10.45 9.63 1.08
CA ALA A 21 9.22 9.82 0.30
C ALA A 21 9.41 9.57 -1.21
N ASP A 22 10.54 9.96 -1.79
CA ASP A 22 10.88 9.67 -3.19
C ASP A 22 10.97 8.16 -3.45
N GLN A 23 11.64 7.43 -2.57
CA GLN A 23 11.70 5.96 -2.66
C GLN A 23 10.32 5.30 -2.54
N TRP A 24 9.42 5.87 -1.75
CA TRP A 24 8.03 5.40 -1.68
C TRP A 24 7.26 5.65 -2.98
N ALA A 25 7.42 6.83 -3.60
CA ALA A 25 6.79 7.13 -4.88
C ALA A 25 7.23 6.14 -5.97
N ASP A 26 8.52 5.83 -6.02
CA ASP A 26 9.08 4.86 -6.98
C ASP A 26 8.53 3.46 -6.74
N ARG A 27 8.54 2.98 -5.48
CA ARG A 27 7.99 1.67 -5.12
C ARG A 27 6.50 1.55 -5.47
N LEU A 28 5.70 2.58 -5.17
CA LEU A 28 4.28 2.60 -5.51
C LEU A 28 4.06 2.61 -7.01
N SER A 29 4.88 3.36 -7.76
CA SER A 29 4.82 3.40 -9.22
C SER A 29 5.06 2.02 -9.82
N GLU A 30 6.11 1.32 -9.37
CA GLU A 30 6.41 -0.04 -9.86
C GLU A 30 5.31 -1.04 -9.54
N LEU A 31 4.80 -1.03 -8.30
CA LEU A 31 3.69 -1.92 -7.92
C LEU A 31 2.41 -1.61 -8.71
N CYS A 32 2.14 -0.33 -8.98
CA CYS A 32 0.95 0.08 -9.72
C CYS A 32 1.04 -0.26 -11.20
N LYS A 33 2.24 -0.23 -11.82
CA LYS A 33 2.46 -0.77 -13.18
C LYS A 33 2.09 -2.25 -13.26
N VAL A 34 2.51 -3.04 -12.27
CA VAL A 34 2.19 -4.48 -12.21
C VAL A 34 0.70 -4.70 -12.00
N ALA A 35 0.08 -3.92 -11.10
CA ALA A 35 -1.36 -4.00 -10.84
C ALA A 35 -2.20 -3.61 -12.07
N ASP A 36 -1.84 -2.53 -12.77
CA ASP A 36 -2.48 -2.10 -14.03
C ASP A 36 -2.37 -3.17 -15.11
N HIS A 37 -1.18 -3.76 -15.29
CA HIS A 37 -0.97 -4.86 -16.23
C HIS A 37 -1.83 -6.10 -15.91
N ALA A 38 -2.08 -6.36 -14.62
CA ALA A 38 -2.98 -7.42 -14.17
C ALA A 38 -4.48 -7.05 -14.27
N GLY A 39 -4.80 -5.83 -14.72
CA GLY A 39 -6.16 -5.32 -14.88
C GLY A 39 -6.79 -4.72 -13.61
N ALA A 40 -6.00 -4.51 -12.55
CA ALA A 40 -6.48 -3.91 -11.31
C ALA A 40 -6.47 -2.38 -11.37
N ASN A 41 -7.53 -1.78 -10.84
CA ASN A 41 -7.68 -0.32 -10.78
C ASN A 41 -7.22 0.28 -9.45
N TRP A 42 -7.04 -0.55 -8.43
CA TRP A 42 -6.72 -0.11 -7.07
C TRP A 42 -5.60 -0.96 -6.49
N LEU A 43 -4.65 -0.30 -5.84
CA LEU A 43 -3.58 -0.90 -5.06
C LEU A 43 -3.51 -0.25 -3.69
N THR A 44 -3.52 -1.05 -2.63
CA THR A 44 -3.32 -0.57 -1.26
C THR A 44 -2.14 -1.29 -0.63
N VAL A 45 -1.18 -0.52 -0.11
CA VAL A 45 -0.03 -1.05 0.62
C VAL A 45 -0.22 -0.78 2.11
N ARG A 46 0.01 -1.80 2.94
CA ARG A 46 -0.11 -1.75 4.41
C ARG A 46 1.10 -2.41 5.08
N PRO A 47 1.53 -1.96 6.27
CA PRO A 47 2.56 -2.65 7.02
C PRO A 47 2.00 -3.89 7.72
N PHE A 48 2.88 -4.79 8.18
CA PHE A 48 2.54 -5.86 9.11
C PHE A 48 3.12 -5.59 10.51
N GLY A 49 2.52 -6.22 11.51
CA GLY A 49 2.97 -6.13 12.90
C GLY A 49 2.08 -5.23 13.77
N PRO A 50 2.31 -5.20 15.10
CA PRO A 50 1.52 -4.39 16.01
C PRO A 50 1.57 -2.94 15.54
N GLY A 51 0.39 -2.34 15.33
CA GLY A 51 0.28 -0.95 14.90
C GLY A 51 1.12 -0.07 15.80
N GLY A 52 2.24 0.44 15.25
CA GLY A 52 3.04 1.44 15.93
C GLY A 52 2.31 2.77 15.92
N GLU A 53 2.85 3.77 16.62
CA GLU A 53 2.40 5.15 16.45
C GLU A 53 2.32 5.44 14.94
N PRO A 54 1.18 5.93 14.43
CA PRO A 54 1.05 6.25 13.02
C PRO A 54 2.21 7.18 12.69
N VAL A 55 3.02 6.80 11.71
CA VAL A 55 4.14 7.64 11.29
C VAL A 55 3.50 8.86 10.62
N ARG A 56 3.16 9.87 11.43
CA ARG A 56 2.38 11.05 11.03
C ARG A 56 3.04 11.83 9.89
N THR A 57 4.31 11.54 9.62
CA THR A 57 5.14 12.14 8.58
C THR A 57 5.16 11.36 7.27
N MET A 58 4.52 10.19 7.20
CA MET A 58 4.36 9.49 5.93
C MET A 58 3.28 10.22 5.14
N VAL A 59 3.73 11.09 4.24
CA VAL A 59 2.95 11.71 3.18
C VAL A 59 1.90 10.71 2.72
N GLN A 60 0.62 11.08 2.73
CA GLN A 60 -0.40 10.30 2.03
C GLN A 60 -0.01 10.25 0.57
N GLN A 61 0.74 9.21 0.21
CA GLN A 61 1.33 9.09 -1.10
C GLN A 61 0.37 8.27 -1.94
N GLN A 62 -0.32 9.01 -2.81
CA GLN A 62 -1.11 8.45 -3.88
C GLN A 62 -0.32 8.58 -5.17
N VAL A 63 -0.21 7.47 -5.89
CA VAL A 63 0.38 7.42 -7.23
C VAL A 63 -0.66 6.80 -8.16
N THR A 64 -0.81 7.37 -9.35
CA THR A 64 -1.66 6.79 -10.40
C THR A 64 -0.77 6.42 -11.59
N VAL A 65 -0.85 5.18 -12.05
CA VAL A 65 -0.18 4.69 -13.26
C VAL A 65 -1.21 3.99 -14.13
N GLY A 66 -1.40 4.48 -15.36
CA GLY A 66 -2.42 3.95 -16.26
C GLY A 66 -3.81 4.06 -15.63
N SER A 67 -4.48 2.93 -15.45
CA SER A 67 -5.79 2.80 -14.80
C SER A 67 -5.72 2.42 -13.33
N CYS A 68 -4.52 2.18 -12.78
CA CYS A 68 -4.28 1.84 -11.39
C CYS A 68 -4.05 3.11 -10.54
N ALA A 69 -4.71 3.18 -9.39
CA ALA A 69 -4.43 4.12 -8.31
C ALA A 69 -3.89 3.38 -7.08
N ALA A 70 -2.70 3.76 -6.62
CA ALA A 70 -2.00 3.17 -5.49
C ALA A 70 -1.99 4.12 -4.29
N THR A 71 -2.25 3.59 -3.09
CA THR A 71 -2.26 4.34 -1.83
C THR A 71 -1.47 3.60 -0.75
N VAL A 72 -0.72 4.35 0.05
CA VAL A 72 -0.13 3.84 1.31
C VAL A 72 -1.09 4.10 2.45
N GLN A 73 -1.42 3.05 3.21
CA GLN A 73 -2.23 3.15 4.42
C GLN A 73 -1.40 2.65 5.60
N PRO A 74 -0.84 3.55 6.43
CA PRO A 74 0.01 3.18 7.55
C PRO A 74 -0.77 2.70 8.78
N ASP A 75 -2.10 2.77 8.75
CA ASP A 75 -2.96 2.40 9.88
C ASP A 75 -3.13 0.88 10.03
N ASP A 76 -2.85 0.41 11.26
CA ASP A 76 -3.06 -0.94 11.78
C ASP A 76 -2.27 -2.08 11.09
N ASP A 77 -2.24 -3.25 11.74
CA ASP A 77 -1.76 -4.49 11.11
C ASP A 77 -2.62 -4.80 9.88
N GLY A 78 -2.01 -4.69 8.70
CA GLY A 78 -2.67 -4.97 7.43
C GLY A 78 -3.29 -6.37 7.37
N ARG A 79 -2.77 -7.35 8.15
CA ARG A 79 -3.32 -8.70 8.24
C ARG A 79 -4.67 -8.73 8.95
N VAL A 80 -4.78 -8.05 10.09
CA VAL A 80 -6.02 -8.01 10.89
C VAL A 80 -7.15 -7.33 10.11
N ARG A 81 -6.83 -6.27 9.35
CA ARG A 81 -7.81 -5.60 8.51
C ARG A 81 -8.14 -6.35 7.23
N LEU A 82 -7.16 -6.99 6.59
CA LEU A 82 -7.43 -7.86 5.46
C LEU A 82 -8.43 -8.95 5.86
N THR A 83 -8.21 -9.62 7.00
CA THR A 83 -9.15 -10.62 7.54
C THR A 83 -10.56 -10.04 7.76
N ARG A 84 -10.69 -8.80 8.22
CA ARG A 84 -12.01 -8.14 8.36
C ARG A 84 -12.67 -7.77 7.03
N ALA A 85 -11.89 -7.52 5.97
CA ALA A 85 -12.42 -7.12 4.66
C ALA A 85 -12.83 -8.32 3.79
N ILE A 86 -12.32 -9.51 4.09
CA ILE A 86 -12.63 -10.76 3.36
C ILE A 86 -13.53 -11.73 4.13
N ALA A 87 -13.90 -11.39 5.38
CA ALA A 87 -14.90 -12.12 6.18
C ALA A 87 -16.31 -11.68 5.78
#